data_AF-A0A0F9KGR2-F1
#
_entry.id   AF-A0A0F9KGR2-F1
#
_cell.length_a   1.000
_cell.length_b   1.000
_cell.length_c   1.000
_cell.angle_alpha   90.00
_cell.angle_beta   90.00
_cell.angle_gamma   90.00
#
_symmetry.space_group_name_H-M   'P 1'
#
loop_
_entity.id
_entity.type
_entity.pdbx_description
1 polymer ?
#
loop_
_entity_poly.entity_id
_entity_poly.type
_entity_poly.pdbx_seq_one_letter_code
_entity_poly.pdbx_strand_id
1 'polypeptide(L)'
;MPQKDGKESIISESGNWNVADQYTKSKIMRPLNLCDYYEDIAMFGYETIADELINYSSPPNDVIKYKALLRLLHELIRLIDNCKFALKVGKTKEQVLKYREQLIELSGLCPKLIKSNIDQSGAMVFKITNLARFDKLLSIACKIKSKINEPLNKNHLIFTDREEFDPKAWKKSLKERMISQG
;
A
#
# COMPACT_ATOMS: atom_id res chain seq x y z
N MET A 1 22.97 18.38 48.60
CA MET A 1 22.10 18.59 47.44
C MET A 1 22.07 17.29 46.65
N PRO A 2 20.95 16.57 46.57
CA PRO A 2 20.89 15.31 45.82
C PRO A 2 20.72 15.58 44.32
N GLN A 3 21.41 14.77 43.53
CA GLN A 3 21.46 14.80 42.06
C GLN A 3 20.08 14.48 41.45
N LYS A 4 19.73 15.19 40.37
CA LYS A 4 18.57 14.88 39.52
C LYS A 4 18.91 13.70 38.62
N ASP A 5 18.58 12.49 39.07
CA ASP A 5 18.59 11.32 38.20
C ASP A 5 17.39 11.31 37.25
N GLY A 6 17.67 10.82 36.04
CA GLY A 6 16.85 10.88 34.85
C GLY A 6 15.39 10.47 35.06
N LYS A 7 14.49 11.42 34.83
CA LYS A 7 13.16 11.11 34.31
C LYS A 7 13.31 10.71 32.83
N GLU A 8 13.87 9.54 32.58
CA GLU A 8 13.51 8.80 31.36
C GLU A 8 12.03 8.50 31.50
N SER A 9 11.24 9.23 30.73
CA SER A 9 9.81 9.06 30.63
C SER A 9 9.51 7.58 30.41
N ILE A 10 8.84 6.96 31.39
CA ILE A 10 8.10 5.72 31.21
C ILE A 10 6.99 6.05 30.19
N ILE A 11 7.34 6.05 28.91
CA ILE A 11 6.36 6.14 27.82
C ILE A 11 5.61 4.81 27.91
N SER A 12 4.32 4.86 28.28
CA SER A 12 3.54 3.64 28.46
C SER A 12 3.60 2.83 27.16
N GLU A 13 4.16 1.62 27.21
CA GLU A 13 4.30 0.76 26.04
C GLU A 13 2.94 0.56 25.35
N SER A 14 1.86 0.43 26.12
CA SER A 14 0.47 0.36 25.65
C SER A 14 0.04 1.55 24.78
N GLY A 15 0.52 2.76 25.10
CA GLY A 15 0.26 3.96 24.31
C GLY A 15 0.96 3.94 22.95
N ASN A 16 2.22 3.52 22.92
CA ASN A 16 2.98 3.37 21.68
C ASN A 16 2.40 2.28 20.77
N TRP A 17 1.92 1.17 21.35
CA TRP A 17 1.25 0.10 20.61
C TRP A 17 -0.04 0.58 19.91
N ASN A 18 -0.89 1.33 20.61
CA ASN A 18 -2.12 1.86 20.02
C ASN A 18 -1.84 2.85 18.87
N VAL A 19 -0.82 3.69 19.01
CA VAL A 19 -0.41 4.63 17.94
C VAL A 19 0.15 3.86 16.74
N ALA A 20 0.97 2.84 16.96
CA ALA A 20 1.52 2.01 15.89
C ALA A 20 0.43 1.22 15.14
N ASP A 21 -0.54 0.64 15.84
CA ASP A 21 -1.67 -0.07 15.22
C ASP A 21 -2.54 0.87 14.36
N GLN A 22 -2.87 2.04 14.89
CA GLN A 22 -3.60 3.07 14.12
C GLN A 22 -2.83 3.55 12.90
N TYR A 23 -1.51 3.72 13.03
CA TYR A 23 -0.65 4.08 11.90
C TYR A 23 -0.68 2.99 10.83
N THR A 24 -0.44 1.73 11.18
CA THR A 24 -0.44 0.61 10.24
C THR A 24 -1.78 0.48 9.52
N LYS A 25 -2.89 0.52 10.24
CA LYS A 25 -4.24 0.46 9.64
C LYS A 25 -4.49 1.59 8.65
N SER A 26 -4.13 2.83 9.01
CA SER A 26 -4.45 4.02 8.21
C SER A 26 -3.47 4.30 7.07
N LYS A 27 -2.18 4.00 7.26
CA LYS A 27 -1.07 4.38 6.36
C LYS A 27 -0.49 3.23 5.57
N ILE A 28 -0.82 1.98 5.91
CA ILE A 28 -0.35 0.78 5.20
C ILE A 28 -1.53 -0.03 4.68
N MET A 29 -2.40 -0.53 5.56
CA MET A 29 -3.51 -1.43 5.18
C MET A 29 -4.55 -0.74 4.29
N ARG A 30 -4.99 0.48 4.67
CA ARG A 30 -5.95 1.23 3.86
C ARG A 30 -5.39 1.54 2.45
N PRO A 31 -4.15 2.03 2.29
CA PRO A 31 -3.51 2.14 0.97
C PRO A 31 -3.46 0.85 0.16
N LEU A 32 -3.14 -0.29 0.78
CA LEU A 32 -3.15 -1.59 0.10
C LEU A 32 -4.53 -1.92 -0.47
N ASN A 33 -5.59 -1.80 0.34
CA ASN A 33 -6.97 -2.04 -0.13
C ASN A 33 -7.39 -1.06 -1.23
N LEU A 34 -6.95 0.21 -1.15
CA LEU A 34 -7.21 1.19 -2.20
C LEU A 34 -6.47 0.85 -3.50
N CYS A 35 -5.29 0.24 -3.43
CA CYS A 35 -4.60 -0.23 -4.63
C CYS A 35 -5.42 -1.31 -5.35
N ASP A 36 -5.99 -2.27 -4.61
CA ASP A 36 -6.85 -3.30 -5.19
C ASP A 36 -8.07 -2.68 -5.87
N TYR A 37 -8.77 -1.79 -5.18
CA TYR A 37 -9.93 -1.08 -5.72
C TYR A 37 -9.59 -0.27 -7.00
N TYR A 38 -8.46 0.45 -7.03
CA TYR A 38 -8.07 1.19 -8.23
C TYR A 38 -7.55 0.30 -9.36
N GLU A 39 -6.99 -0.87 -9.05
CA GLU A 39 -6.62 -1.86 -10.06
C GLU A 39 -7.85 -2.38 -10.79
N ASP A 40 -8.91 -2.77 -10.07
CA ASP A 40 -10.15 -3.26 -10.66
C ASP A 40 -10.78 -2.21 -11.59
N ILE A 41 -10.88 -0.96 -11.12
CA ILE A 41 -11.41 0.13 -11.94
C ILE A 41 -10.50 0.44 -13.14
N ALA A 42 -9.18 0.38 -12.98
CA ALA A 42 -8.26 0.60 -14.09
C ALA A 42 -8.37 -0.49 -15.16
N MET A 43 -8.68 -1.72 -14.75
CA MET A 43 -8.86 -2.88 -15.63
C MET A 43 -10.20 -2.81 -16.37
N PHE A 44 -11.30 -2.66 -15.63
CA PHE A 44 -12.66 -2.85 -16.13
C PHE A 44 -13.38 -1.53 -16.42
N GLY A 45 -12.99 -0.44 -15.77
CA GLY A 45 -13.68 0.86 -15.88
C GLY A 45 -14.90 1.00 -14.96
N TYR A 46 -15.18 -0.01 -14.14
CA TYR A 46 -16.32 -0.09 -13.22
C TYR A 46 -15.87 -0.66 -11.88
N GLU A 47 -16.63 -0.37 -10.82
CA GLU A 47 -16.37 -0.93 -9.48
C GLU A 47 -16.89 -2.36 -9.35
N THR A 48 -18.02 -2.65 -10.01
CA THR A 48 -18.67 -3.96 -9.96
C THR A 48 -19.14 -4.41 -11.33
N ILE A 49 -19.33 -5.73 -11.48
CA ILE A 49 -19.95 -6.32 -12.68
C ILE A 49 -21.39 -5.80 -12.86
N ALA A 50 -22.12 -5.53 -11.77
CA ALA A 50 -23.47 -4.98 -11.85
C ALA A 50 -23.46 -3.59 -12.52
N ASP A 51 -22.52 -2.73 -12.14
CA ASP A 51 -22.34 -1.42 -12.77
C ASP A 51 -21.95 -1.54 -14.24
N GLU A 52 -21.10 -2.49 -14.58
CA GLU A 52 -20.73 -2.80 -15.97
C GLU A 52 -21.95 -3.21 -16.80
N LEU A 53 -22.79 -4.11 -16.28
CA LEU A 53 -24.00 -4.59 -16.97
C LEU A 53 -25.03 -3.47 -17.17
N ILE A 54 -25.25 -2.63 -16.16
CA ILE A 54 -26.17 -1.48 -16.25
C ILE A 54 -25.70 -0.49 -17.32
N ASN A 55 -24.38 -0.32 -17.46
CA ASN A 55 -23.77 0.65 -18.36
C ASN A 55 -23.23 0.04 -19.66
N TYR A 56 -23.59 -1.21 -19.99
CA TYR A 56 -23.01 -1.96 -21.11
C TYR A 56 -23.14 -1.25 -22.47
N SER A 57 -24.22 -0.51 -22.68
CA SER A 57 -24.48 0.27 -23.90
C SER A 57 -23.73 1.61 -23.96
N SER A 58 -23.06 2.01 -22.88
CA SER A 58 -22.22 3.21 -22.82
C SER A 58 -20.76 2.80 -23.07
N PRO A 59 -19.99 3.55 -23.88
CA PRO A 59 -18.59 3.22 -24.11
C PRO A 59 -17.83 3.09 -22.77
N PRO A 60 -16.85 2.16 -22.67
CA PRO A 60 -16.02 2.03 -21.47
C PRO A 60 -15.46 3.39 -21.11
N ASN A 61 -15.56 3.75 -19.84
CA ASN A 61 -15.18 5.09 -19.42
C ASN A 61 -13.64 5.18 -19.34
N ASP A 62 -13.01 5.41 -20.49
CA ASP A 62 -11.57 5.60 -20.65
C ASP A 62 -11.02 6.66 -19.67
N VAL A 63 -11.83 7.68 -19.35
CA VAL A 63 -11.49 8.68 -18.32
C VAL A 63 -11.38 8.03 -16.95
N ILE A 64 -12.34 7.20 -16.57
CA ILE A 64 -12.33 6.47 -15.30
C ILE A 64 -11.15 5.52 -15.25
N LYS A 65 -10.95 4.69 -16.28
CA LYS A 65 -9.80 3.76 -16.35
C LYS A 65 -8.46 4.48 -16.20
N TYR A 66 -8.29 5.58 -16.93
CA TYR A 66 -7.09 6.42 -16.83
C TYR A 66 -6.92 7.03 -15.44
N LYS A 67 -7.98 7.62 -14.86
CA LYS A 67 -7.93 8.20 -13.52
C LYS A 67 -7.63 7.15 -12.46
N ALA A 68 -8.17 5.94 -12.61
CA ALA A 68 -7.91 4.82 -11.71
C ALA A 68 -6.44 4.38 -11.78
N LEU A 69 -5.85 4.27 -12.98
CA LEU A 69 -4.42 4.01 -13.13
C LEU A 69 -3.57 5.07 -12.42
N LEU A 70 -3.88 6.36 -12.62
CA LEU A 70 -3.16 7.44 -11.93
C LEU A 70 -3.29 7.35 -10.41
N ARG A 71 -4.48 7.01 -9.91
CA ARG A 71 -4.74 6.83 -8.48
C ARG A 71 -4.01 5.62 -7.92
N LEU A 72 -3.97 4.50 -8.64
CA LEU A 72 -3.19 3.31 -8.29
C LEU A 72 -1.70 3.66 -8.16
N LEU A 73 -1.11 4.31 -9.16
CA LEU A 73 0.30 4.71 -9.14
C LEU A 73 0.61 5.63 -7.96
N HIS A 74 -0.25 6.63 -7.74
CA HIS A 74 -0.11 7.55 -6.61
C HIS A 74 -0.23 6.84 -5.26
N GLU A 75 -1.17 5.90 -5.13
CA GLU A 75 -1.40 5.15 -3.91
C GLU A 75 -0.23 4.22 -3.58
N LEU A 76 0.34 3.55 -4.59
CA LEU A 76 1.55 2.73 -4.44
C LEU A 76 2.76 3.57 -4.00
N ILE A 77 2.96 4.75 -4.59
CA ILE A 77 4.03 5.67 -4.18
C ILE A 77 3.80 6.12 -2.72
N ARG A 78 2.56 6.48 -2.37
CA ARG A 78 2.19 6.89 -1.01
C ARG A 78 2.43 5.78 0.00
N LEU A 79 2.06 4.55 -0.32
CA LEU A 79 2.33 3.37 0.50
C LEU A 79 3.83 3.22 0.78
N ILE A 80 4.67 3.31 -0.26
CA ILE A 80 6.13 3.25 -0.11
C ILE A 80 6.64 4.39 0.78
N ASP A 81 6.18 5.60 0.56
CA ASP A 81 6.61 6.77 1.33
C ASP A 81 6.19 6.67 2.81
N ASN A 82 5.04 6.05 3.10
CA ASN A 82 4.59 5.76 4.46
C ASN A 82 5.38 4.63 5.13
N CYS A 83 5.86 3.63 4.40
CA CYS A 83 6.47 2.44 5.02
C CYS A 83 8.01 2.44 5.00
N LYS A 84 8.66 3.18 4.09
CA LYS A 84 10.11 3.09 3.84
C LYS A 84 11.01 3.33 5.05
N PHE A 85 10.53 4.09 6.03
CA PHE A 85 11.29 4.35 7.26
C PHE A 85 11.35 3.13 8.19
N ALA A 86 10.34 2.26 8.13
CA ALA A 86 10.20 1.09 8.98
C ALA A 86 10.89 -0.15 8.40
N LEU A 87 11.38 -0.08 7.15
CA LEU A 87 12.08 -1.16 6.48
C LEU A 87 13.57 -1.18 6.87
N LYS A 88 13.94 -2.13 7.72
CA LYS A 88 15.29 -2.28 8.29
C LYS A 88 15.91 -3.64 7.99
N VAL A 89 15.11 -4.64 7.59
CA VAL A 89 15.56 -6.01 7.39
C VAL A 89 16.14 -6.19 5.98
N GLY A 90 17.39 -6.63 5.88
CA GLY A 90 18.07 -6.91 4.61
C GLY A 90 18.08 -5.71 3.66
N LYS A 91 17.96 -5.98 2.35
CA LYS A 91 17.91 -4.94 1.30
C LYS A 91 16.48 -4.50 0.94
N THR A 92 15.53 -4.65 1.86
CA THR A 92 14.11 -4.41 1.60
C THR A 92 13.82 -2.94 1.31
N LYS A 93 14.49 -2.02 1.99
CA LYS A 93 14.35 -0.57 1.75
C LYS A 93 14.84 -0.17 0.36
N GLU A 94 16.00 -0.65 -0.07
CA GLU A 94 16.52 -0.38 -1.41
C GLU A 94 15.60 -0.97 -2.48
N GLN A 95 15.02 -2.14 -2.21
CA GLN A 95 14.07 -2.80 -3.11
C GLN A 95 12.80 -1.96 -3.34
N VAL A 96 12.13 -1.47 -2.30
CA VAL A 96 10.95 -0.60 -2.50
C VAL A 96 11.31 0.78 -3.04
N LEU A 97 12.48 1.33 -2.74
CA LEU A 97 12.89 2.60 -3.36
C LEU A 97 13.04 2.44 -4.89
N LYS A 98 13.55 1.31 -5.38
CA LYS A 98 13.54 0.99 -6.81
C LYS A 98 12.13 0.88 -7.38
N TYR A 99 11.20 0.30 -6.63
CA TYR A 99 9.79 0.27 -7.05
C TYR A 99 9.19 1.67 -7.15
N ARG A 100 9.52 2.55 -6.21
CA ARG A 100 9.08 3.95 -6.24
C ARG A 100 9.57 4.69 -7.48
N GLU A 101 10.84 4.53 -7.82
CA GLU A 101 11.42 5.11 -9.04
C GLU A 101 10.69 4.62 -10.29
N GLN A 102 10.47 3.30 -10.40
CA GLN A 102 9.69 2.72 -11.49
C GLN A 102 8.27 3.30 -11.57
N LEU A 103 7.57 3.46 -10.45
CA LEU A 103 6.22 4.03 -10.43
C LEU A 103 6.20 5.50 -10.88
N ILE A 104 7.23 6.28 -10.54
CA ILE A 104 7.38 7.67 -10.99
C ILE A 104 7.60 7.72 -12.51
N GLU A 105 8.45 6.84 -13.04
CA GLU A 105 8.66 6.71 -14.49
C GLU A 105 7.35 6.35 -15.21
N LEU A 106 6.60 5.36 -14.70
CA LEU A 106 5.29 4.97 -15.25
C LEU A 106 4.31 6.15 -15.24
N SER A 107 4.27 6.93 -14.16
CA SER A 107 3.42 8.13 -14.05
C SER A 107 3.78 9.17 -15.12
N GLY A 108 5.07 9.37 -15.39
CA GLY A 108 5.54 10.25 -16.47
C GLY A 108 5.17 9.79 -17.88
N LEU A 109 4.87 8.50 -18.08
CA LEU A 109 4.40 7.95 -19.35
C LEU A 109 2.88 8.07 -19.54
N CYS A 110 2.10 8.19 -18.46
CA CYS A 110 0.63 8.21 -18.50
C CYS A 110 0.04 9.31 -19.39
N PRO A 111 0.53 10.57 -19.39
CA PRO A 111 -0.02 11.62 -20.26
C PRO A 111 0.03 11.27 -21.76
N LYS A 112 0.96 10.40 -22.17
CA LYS A 112 1.11 9.98 -23.58
C LYS A 112 0.08 8.94 -24.02
N LEU A 113 -0.75 8.44 -23.11
CA LEU A 113 -1.77 7.44 -23.40
C LEU A 113 -3.06 8.05 -23.92
N ILE A 114 -3.27 9.34 -23.73
CA ILE A 114 -4.60 9.96 -23.87
C ILE A 114 -4.62 10.98 -25.01
N LYS A 115 -5.80 11.14 -25.60
CA LYS A 115 -6.15 12.30 -26.43
C LYS A 115 -7.49 12.83 -25.94
N SER A 116 -7.59 14.16 -25.88
CA SER A 116 -8.82 14.86 -25.56
C SER A 116 -9.14 15.85 -26.66
N ASN A 117 -10.33 15.74 -27.24
CA ASN A 117 -10.85 16.66 -28.24
C ASN A 117 -12.22 17.18 -27.79
N ILE A 118 -12.65 18.31 -28.33
CA ILE A 118 -14.02 18.80 -28.20
C ILE A 118 -14.77 18.33 -29.46
N ASP A 119 -15.91 17.67 -29.29
CA ASP A 119 -16.74 17.24 -30.41
C ASP A 119 -17.62 18.39 -30.96
N GLN A 120 -18.41 18.09 -31.99
CA GLN A 120 -19.31 19.05 -32.62
C GLN A 120 -20.46 19.51 -31.70
N SER A 121 -20.75 18.77 -30.63
CA SER A 121 -21.75 19.13 -29.62
C SER A 121 -21.16 20.01 -28.49
N GLY A 122 -19.84 20.24 -28.50
CA GLY A 122 -19.13 20.93 -27.43
C GLY A 122 -18.74 20.02 -26.27
N ALA A 123 -18.98 18.71 -26.36
CA ALA A 123 -18.62 17.75 -25.32
C ALA A 123 -17.14 17.34 -25.43
N MET A 124 -16.49 17.17 -24.28
CA MET A 124 -15.11 16.70 -24.22
C MET A 124 -15.05 15.19 -24.45
N VAL A 125 -14.49 14.77 -25.58
CA VAL A 125 -14.22 13.37 -25.90
C VAL A 125 -12.82 13.03 -25.43
N PHE A 126 -12.72 12.10 -24.49
CA PHE A 126 -11.46 11.57 -23.98
C PHE A 126 -11.30 10.13 -24.41
N LYS A 127 -10.13 9.78 -24.93
CA LYS A 127 -9.86 8.43 -25.41
C LYS A 127 -8.44 7.98 -25.06
N ILE A 128 -8.32 6.73 -24.61
CA ILE A 128 -7.04 6.02 -24.53
C ILE A 128 -6.63 5.66 -25.95
N THR A 129 -5.53 6.25 -26.41
CA THR A 129 -5.04 6.12 -27.80
C THR A 129 -4.33 4.82 -28.09
N ASN A 130 -3.77 4.18 -27.06
CA ASN A 130 -3.00 2.95 -27.19
C ASN A 130 -3.30 2.02 -26.02
N LEU A 131 -4.32 1.16 -26.21
CA LEU A 131 -4.77 0.22 -25.21
C LEU A 131 -3.65 -0.76 -24.81
N ALA A 132 -2.88 -1.29 -25.77
CA ALA A 132 -1.77 -2.20 -25.47
C ALA A 132 -0.69 -1.57 -24.56
N ARG A 133 -0.38 -0.28 -24.77
CA ARG A 133 0.53 0.46 -23.87
C ARG A 133 -0.10 0.71 -22.50
N PHE A 134 -1.40 1.04 -22.46
CA PHE A 134 -2.13 1.21 -21.21
C PHE A 134 -2.10 -0.08 -20.39
N ASP A 135 -2.48 -1.21 -20.99
CA ASP A 135 -2.50 -2.53 -20.33
C ASP A 135 -1.11 -2.94 -19.86
N LYS A 136 -0.06 -2.64 -20.65
CA LYS A 136 1.33 -2.88 -20.25
C LYS A 136 1.72 -2.06 -19.02
N LEU A 137 1.36 -0.78 -18.95
CA LEU A 137 1.66 0.06 -17.79
C LEU A 137 0.90 -0.41 -16.55
N LEU A 138 -0.39 -0.73 -16.71
CA LEU A 138 -1.21 -1.31 -15.65
C LEU A 138 -0.60 -2.62 -15.13
N SER A 139 -0.20 -3.54 -16.02
CA SER A 139 0.45 -4.80 -15.65
C SER A 139 1.73 -4.59 -14.84
N ILE A 140 2.57 -3.61 -15.20
CA ILE A 140 3.78 -3.28 -14.42
C ILE A 140 3.39 -2.76 -13.02
N ALA A 141 2.39 -1.87 -12.93
CA ALA A 141 1.91 -1.38 -11.65
C ALA A 141 1.37 -2.51 -10.75
N CYS A 142 0.58 -3.43 -11.31
CA CYS A 142 0.04 -4.61 -10.61
C CYS A 142 1.15 -5.56 -10.13
N LYS A 143 2.20 -5.72 -10.95
CA LYS A 143 3.38 -6.50 -10.57
C LYS A 143 4.14 -5.87 -9.40
N ILE A 144 4.27 -4.54 -9.38
CA ILE A 144 4.86 -3.82 -8.25
C ILE A 144 3.99 -3.96 -7.00
N LYS A 145 2.66 -3.76 -7.13
CA LYS A 145 1.70 -3.99 -6.04
C LYS A 145 1.86 -5.37 -5.43
N SER A 146 1.92 -6.42 -6.26
CA SER A 146 2.06 -7.79 -5.76
C SER A 146 3.39 -8.02 -5.02
N LYS A 147 4.48 -7.43 -5.53
CA LYS A 147 5.83 -7.58 -4.96
C LYS A 147 6.07 -6.75 -3.71
N ILE A 148 5.30 -5.70 -3.44
CA ILE A 148 5.50 -4.85 -2.27
C ILE A 148 5.16 -5.56 -0.96
N ASN A 149 4.31 -6.58 -1.01
CA ASN A 149 3.90 -7.34 0.17
C ASN A 149 5.08 -8.08 0.83
N GLU A 150 6.04 -8.58 0.04
CA GLU A 150 7.21 -9.28 0.57
C GLU A 150 8.10 -8.43 1.49
N PRO A 151 8.61 -7.24 1.06
CA PRO A 151 9.41 -6.40 1.95
C PRO A 151 8.60 -5.86 3.14
N LEU A 152 7.30 -5.62 2.98
CA LEU A 152 6.42 -5.20 4.08
C LEU A 152 6.27 -6.31 5.13
N ASN A 153 6.01 -7.55 4.70
CA ASN A 153 5.90 -8.72 5.59
C ASN A 153 7.20 -9.04 6.31
N LYS A 154 8.35 -8.96 5.60
CA LYS A 154 9.69 -9.17 6.21
C LYS A 154 10.02 -8.20 7.34
N ASN A 155 9.34 -7.06 7.41
CA ASN A 155 9.49 -6.07 8.47
C ASN A 155 8.26 -6.04 9.41
N HIS A 156 7.42 -7.07 9.35
CA HIS A 156 6.22 -7.24 10.18
C HIS A 156 5.21 -6.09 10.09
N LEU A 157 5.10 -5.44 8.92
CA LEU A 157 4.24 -4.28 8.71
C LEU A 157 2.81 -4.61 8.30
N ILE A 158 2.55 -5.85 7.86
CA ILE A 158 1.21 -6.33 7.48
C ILE A 158 0.84 -7.50 8.38
N PHE A 159 1.64 -8.58 8.33
CA PHE A 159 1.51 -9.71 9.25
C PHE A 159 2.62 -9.64 10.29
N THR A 160 2.24 -9.66 11.55
CA THR A 160 3.18 -9.82 12.66
C THR A 160 3.36 -11.31 12.91
N ASP A 161 4.59 -11.81 12.79
CA ASP A 161 4.93 -13.15 13.32
C ASP A 161 4.97 -13.01 14.85
N ARG A 162 3.80 -12.97 15.48
CA ARG A 162 3.72 -13.14 16.93
C ARG A 162 3.81 -14.64 17.19
N GLU A 163 4.88 -15.08 17.83
CA GLU A 163 4.74 -16.23 18.72
C GLU A 163 3.57 -15.90 19.65
N GLU A 164 2.50 -16.69 19.57
CA GLU A 164 1.41 -16.56 20.53
C GLU A 164 2.00 -16.65 21.93
N PHE A 165 1.78 -15.61 22.73
CA PHE A 165 2.20 -15.63 24.13
C PHE A 165 1.43 -16.75 24.82
N ASP A 166 2.08 -17.89 25.06
CA ASP A 166 1.53 -18.99 25.87
C ASP A 166 1.78 -18.67 27.36
N PRO A 167 0.73 -18.29 28.12
CA PRO A 167 0.88 -17.98 29.53
C PRO A 167 1.34 -19.18 30.35
N LYS A 168 1.11 -20.42 29.86
CA LYS A 168 1.54 -21.65 30.53
C LYS A 168 3.04 -21.86 30.36
N ALA A 169 3.58 -21.69 29.16
CA ALA A 169 5.02 -21.74 28.90
C ALA A 169 5.78 -20.66 29.68
N TRP A 170 5.24 -19.44 29.74
CA TRP A 170 5.84 -18.34 30.51
C TRP A 170 5.82 -18.57 32.02
N LYS A 171 4.71 -19.10 32.57
CA LYS A 171 4.65 -19.49 34.00
C LYS A 171 5.62 -20.64 34.33
N LYS A 172 5.82 -21.57 33.40
CA LYS A 172 6.74 -22.70 33.57
C LYS A 172 8.19 -22.22 33.62
N SER A 173 8.60 -21.33 32.72
CA SER A 173 9.96 -20.78 32.71
C SER A 173 10.26 -19.90 33.93
N LEU A 174 9.25 -19.18 34.45
CA LEU A 174 9.36 -18.45 35.72
C LEU A 174 9.58 -19.37 36.93
N LYS A 175 8.83 -20.48 37.02
CA LYS A 175 9.02 -21.47 38.07
C LYS A 175 10.40 -22.12 38.01
N GLU A 176 10.85 -22.50 36.81
CA GLU A 176 12.17 -23.10 36.60
C GLU A 176 13.29 -22.12 37.00
N ARG A 177 13.17 -20.83 36.65
CA ARG A 177 14.12 -19.79 37.10
C ARG A 177 14.16 -19.62 38.62
N MET A 178 13.00 -19.62 39.28
CA MET A 178 12.93 -19.51 40.74
C MET A 178 13.51 -20.72 41.48
N ILE A 179 13.40 -21.92 40.90
CA ILE A 179 13.98 -23.15 41.47
C ILE A 179 15.50 -23.21 41.24
N SER A 180 16.00 -22.65 40.13
CA SER A 180 17.45 -22.63 39.83
C SER A 180 18.27 -21.57 40.58
N GLN A 181 17.62 -20.62 41.25
CA GLN A 181 18.27 -19.53 41.99
C GLN A 181 18.10 -19.62 43.52
N GLY A 182 17.46 -20.69 44.03
CA GLY A 182 17.38 -21.02 45.46
C GLY A 182 18.21 -22.26 45.77
#